data_AF-A0A662J5W2-F1
#
_entry.id   AF-A0A662J5W2-F1
#
_cell.length_a   1.000
_cell.length_b   1.000
_cell.length_c   1.000
_cell.angle_alpha   90.00
_cell.angle_beta   90.00
_cell.angle_gamma   90.00
#
_symmetry.space_group_name_H-M   'P 1'
#
loop_
_entity.id
_entity.type
_entity.pdbx_description
1 polymer ?
#
loop_
_entity_poly.entity_id
_entity_poly.type
_entity_poly.pdbx_seq_one_letter_code
_entity_poly.pdbx_strand_id
1 'polypeptide(L)'
;IPRLEKREGPPLDEESHVESFLAKHLGGDLKGPRLTGWRWTAYPSRRLVDAKELLVIEWRRARLGRLIHEAASKSLEVLVDEEVEALLDRIEGYRRHLAEFLDGRPPWLRAYQEAVRVENRPSQVG
;
A
#
# COMPACT_ATOMS: atom_id res chain seq x y z
N ILE A 1 5.54 6.28 3.35
CA ILE A 1 6.51 5.15 3.46
C ILE A 1 7.91 5.73 3.70
N PRO A 2 8.83 5.08 4.44
CA PRO A 2 10.18 5.61 4.63
C PRO A 2 10.89 5.89 3.30
N ARG A 3 11.77 6.89 3.28
CA ARG A 3 12.58 7.19 2.09
C ARG A 3 13.56 6.07 1.71
N LEU A 4 14.02 5.31 2.70
CA LEU A 4 15.00 4.23 2.50
C LEU A 4 14.33 2.93 2.01
N GLU A 5 14.67 2.48 0.80
CA GLU A 5 14.28 1.16 0.29
C GLU A 5 15.38 0.12 0.62
N LYS A 6 15.00 -1.10 1.03
CA LYS A 6 15.94 -2.23 1.09
C LYS A 6 15.80 -3.01 -0.21
N ARG A 7 16.89 -3.13 -0.97
CA ARG A 7 16.94 -3.93 -2.21
C ARG A 7 17.90 -5.08 -2.04
N GLU A 8 17.39 -6.30 -2.20
CA GLU A 8 18.24 -7.49 -2.19
C GLU A 8 19.03 -7.56 -3.49
N GLY A 9 20.32 -7.81 -3.35
CA GLY A 9 21.26 -8.02 -4.43
C GLY A 9 21.56 -9.50 -4.63
N PRO A 10 22.54 -9.79 -5.50
CA PRO A 10 22.95 -11.14 -5.79
C PRO A 10 23.65 -11.82 -4.59
N PRO A 11 23.69 -13.15 -4.59
CA PRO A 11 24.63 -13.95 -3.81
C PRO A 11 26.10 -13.54 -4.02
N LEU A 12 26.97 -13.95 -3.10
CA LEU A 12 28.41 -13.67 -3.18
C LEU A 12 29.15 -14.39 -4.31
N ASP A 13 28.67 -15.57 -4.70
CA ASP A 13 29.28 -16.48 -5.67
C ASP A 13 28.93 -16.15 -7.13
N GLU A 14 28.08 -15.16 -7.37
CA GLU A 14 27.70 -14.70 -8.71
C GLU A 14 28.49 -13.44 -9.11
N GLU A 15 29.81 -13.58 -9.33
CA GLU A 15 30.76 -12.46 -9.53
C GLU A 15 30.28 -11.38 -10.52
N SER A 16 29.82 -11.76 -11.71
CA SER A 16 29.36 -10.80 -12.74
C SER A 16 28.13 -9.99 -12.30
N HIS A 17 27.23 -10.61 -11.53
CA HIS A 17 26.08 -9.93 -10.95
C HIS A 17 26.51 -9.04 -9.78
N VAL A 18 27.48 -9.47 -8.97
CA VAL A 18 28.06 -8.67 -7.89
C VAL A 18 28.68 -7.39 -8.46
N GLU A 19 29.51 -7.48 -9.49
CA GLU A 19 30.13 -6.31 -10.13
C GLU A 19 29.08 -5.33 -10.65
N SER A 20 28.09 -5.84 -11.39
CA SER A 20 27.00 -5.03 -11.94
C SER A 20 26.17 -4.35 -10.84
N PHE A 21 25.92 -5.06 -9.74
CA PHE A 21 25.20 -4.54 -8.59
C PHE A 21 25.98 -3.45 -7.87
N LEU A 22 27.27 -3.67 -7.62
CA LEU A 22 28.14 -2.69 -6.97
C LEU A 22 28.30 -1.44 -7.83
N ALA A 23 28.53 -1.59 -9.15
CA ALA A 23 28.62 -0.46 -10.07
C ALA A 23 27.37 0.43 -10.05
N LYS A 24 26.19 -0.16 -9.85
CA LYS A 24 24.91 0.56 -9.79
C LYS A 24 24.68 1.29 -8.46
N HIS A 25 25.18 0.75 -7.35
CA HIS A 25 24.78 1.17 -6.00
C HIS A 25 25.90 1.83 -5.18
N LEU A 26 27.16 1.71 -5.60
CA LEU A 26 28.28 2.34 -4.93
C LEU A 26 28.26 3.86 -5.14
N GLY A 27 28.22 4.63 -4.05
CA GLY A 27 28.24 6.10 -4.07
C GLY A 27 26.92 6.78 -4.45
N GLY A 28 25.94 6.05 -4.99
CA GLY A 28 24.63 6.60 -5.38
C GLY A 28 23.50 6.42 -4.36
N ASP A 29 23.64 5.45 -3.45
CA ASP A 29 22.60 5.09 -2.48
C ASP A 29 22.73 5.85 -1.15
N LEU A 30 21.65 5.90 -0.37
CA LEU A 30 21.65 6.54 0.95
C LEU A 30 22.57 5.83 1.95
N LYS A 31 22.76 4.53 1.76
CA LYS A 31 23.79 3.73 2.42
C LYS A 31 24.45 2.84 1.36
N GLY A 32 25.77 2.75 1.41
CA GLY A 32 26.52 1.87 0.51
C GLY A 32 26.05 0.42 0.60
N PRO A 33 26.25 -0.35 -0.49
CA PRO A 33 25.92 -1.77 -0.51
C PRO A 33 26.70 -2.53 0.56
N ARG A 34 26.08 -3.53 1.18
CA ARG A 34 26.71 -4.38 2.21
C ARG A 34 26.18 -5.80 2.18
N LEU A 35 26.92 -6.72 2.79
CA LEU A 35 26.48 -8.09 2.98
C LEU A 35 25.44 -8.17 4.11
N THR A 36 24.34 -8.86 3.82
CA THR A 36 23.34 -9.26 4.81
C THR A 36 23.18 -10.77 4.72
N GLY A 37 23.81 -11.50 5.63
CA GLY A 37 23.98 -12.94 5.50
C GLY A 37 24.93 -13.26 4.35
N TRP A 38 24.44 -14.03 3.36
CA TRP A 38 25.24 -14.54 2.24
C TRP A 38 25.02 -13.77 0.92
N ARG A 39 24.27 -12.67 0.95
CA ARG A 39 23.96 -11.85 -0.24
C ARG A 39 24.16 -10.36 -0.03
N TRP A 40 24.35 -9.65 -1.14
CA TRP A 40 24.41 -8.21 -1.16
C TRP A 40 23.06 -7.56 -0.86
N THR A 41 23.09 -6.38 -0.28
CA THR A 41 21.91 -5.55 -0.04
C THR A 41 22.26 -4.09 -0.26
N ALA A 42 21.42 -3.39 -1.01
CA ALA A 42 21.52 -1.97 -1.35
C ALA A 42 20.40 -1.19 -0.66
N TYR A 43 20.62 0.12 -0.52
CA TYR A 43 19.74 1.01 0.23
C TYR A 43 19.45 2.30 -0.54
N PRO A 44 18.80 2.21 -1.71
CA PRO A 44 18.48 3.39 -2.50
C PRO A 44 17.42 4.26 -1.83
N SER A 45 17.36 5.52 -2.26
CA SER A 45 16.27 6.43 -1.93
C SER A 45 15.07 6.15 -2.83
N ARG A 46 13.88 5.97 -2.25
CA ARG A 46 12.62 5.91 -3.01
C ARG A 46 12.40 7.23 -3.71
N ARG A 47 12.00 7.15 -4.98
CA ARG A 47 11.59 8.30 -5.78
C ARG A 47 10.34 8.96 -5.21
N LEU A 48 9.34 8.14 -4.86
CA LEU A 48 8.05 8.57 -4.34
C LEU A 48 7.87 7.99 -2.94
N VAL A 49 7.64 8.86 -1.96
CA VAL A 49 7.44 8.50 -0.53
C VAL A 49 6.05 8.88 -0.03
N ASP A 50 5.41 9.78 -0.76
CA ASP A 50 4.07 10.28 -0.56
C ASP A 50 3.06 9.45 -1.36
N ALA A 51 1.95 9.08 -0.71
CA ALA A 51 0.95 8.21 -1.32
C ALA A 51 0.15 8.93 -2.42
N LYS A 52 -0.17 10.21 -2.21
CA LYS A 52 -0.93 11.02 -3.17
C LYS A 52 -0.12 11.20 -4.45
N GLU A 53 1.15 11.59 -4.32
CA GLU A 53 2.08 11.73 -5.44
C GLU A 53 2.25 10.40 -6.20
N LEU A 54 2.40 9.29 -5.49
CA LEU A 54 2.50 7.97 -6.09
C LEU A 54 1.28 7.63 -6.94
N LEU A 55 0.08 7.84 -6.43
CA LEU A 55 -1.16 7.56 -7.16
C LEU A 55 -1.30 8.48 -8.38
N VAL A 56 -1.01 9.77 -8.24
CA VAL A 56 -1.10 10.74 -9.35
C VAL A 56 -0.14 10.38 -10.51
N ILE A 57 1.07 9.89 -10.19
CA ILE A 57 2.07 9.58 -11.21
C ILE A 57 1.88 8.19 -11.80
N GLU A 58 1.61 7.18 -10.97
CA GLU A 58 1.69 5.77 -11.37
C GLU A 58 0.33 5.16 -11.75
N TRP A 59 -0.81 5.85 -11.59
CA TRP A 59 -2.13 5.25 -11.88
C TRP A 59 -2.26 4.69 -13.30
N ARG A 60 -1.59 5.29 -14.30
CA ARG A 60 -1.60 4.83 -15.70
C ARG A 60 -0.90 3.49 -15.90
N ARG A 61 0.05 3.16 -15.00
CA ARG A 61 0.77 1.88 -15.01
C ARG A 61 0.03 0.81 -14.21
N ALA A 62 -0.97 1.20 -13.41
CA ALA A 62 -1.82 0.25 -12.72
C ALA A 62 -2.68 -0.52 -13.74
N ARG A 63 -2.87 -1.82 -13.49
CA ARG A 63 -3.72 -2.68 -14.31
C ARG A 63 -5.20 -2.42 -13.99
N LEU A 64 -5.70 -1.28 -14.43
CA LEU A 64 -7.10 -0.88 -14.27
C LEU A 64 -7.94 -1.47 -15.42
N GLY A 65 -9.20 -1.80 -15.12
CA GLY A 65 -10.15 -2.18 -16.16
C GLY A 65 -10.34 -1.05 -17.17
N ARG A 66 -10.60 -1.39 -18.45
CA ARG A 66 -10.68 -0.43 -19.56
C ARG A 66 -11.55 0.80 -19.25
N LEU A 67 -12.75 0.59 -18.72
CA LEU A 67 -13.69 1.68 -18.39
C LEU A 67 -13.14 2.62 -17.31
N ILE A 68 -12.49 2.06 -16.28
CA ILE A 68 -11.87 2.85 -15.21
C ILE A 68 -10.71 3.66 -15.78
N HIS A 69 -9.88 3.04 -16.62
CA HIS A 69 -8.76 3.73 -17.26
C HIS A 69 -9.22 4.87 -18.17
N GLU A 70 -10.27 4.67 -18.97
CA GLU A 70 -10.86 5.70 -19.83
C GLU A 70 -11.47 6.85 -19.00
N ALA A 71 -12.18 6.55 -17.92
CA ALA A 71 -12.74 7.57 -17.02
C ALA A 71 -11.65 8.38 -16.32
N ALA A 72 -10.65 7.70 -15.73
CA ALA A 72 -9.53 8.35 -15.05
C ALA A 72 -8.67 9.19 -16.01
N SER A 73 -8.60 8.83 -17.29
CA SER A 73 -7.92 9.63 -18.32
C SER A 73 -8.60 10.97 -18.58
N LYS A 74 -9.91 11.08 -18.36
CA LYS A 74 -10.67 12.32 -18.53
C LYS A 74 -10.54 13.21 -17.29
N SER A 75 -10.72 12.62 -16.11
CA SER A 75 -10.53 13.30 -14.83
C SER A 75 -10.16 12.29 -13.77
N LEU A 76 -9.09 12.58 -13.03
CA LEU A 76 -8.68 11.83 -11.86
C LEU A 76 -8.44 12.81 -10.72
N GLU A 77 -9.10 12.55 -9.62
CA GLU A 77 -8.87 13.21 -8.34
C GLU A 77 -8.36 12.16 -7.36
N VAL A 78 -7.25 12.46 -6.69
CA VAL A 78 -6.68 11.60 -5.66
C VAL A 78 -6.93 12.26 -4.30
N LEU A 79 -7.76 11.60 -3.49
CA LEU A 79 -8.13 12.03 -2.14
C LEU A 79 -7.32 11.20 -1.15
N VAL A 80 -6.74 11.85 -0.14
CA VAL A 80 -6.05 11.19 0.98
C VAL A 80 -6.57 11.73 2.31
N ASP A 81 -6.43 10.93 3.36
CA ASP A 81 -6.78 11.29 4.73
C ASP A 81 -8.21 11.88 4.83
N GLU A 82 -8.38 13.07 5.39
CA GLU A 82 -9.68 13.72 5.58
C GLU A 82 -10.32 14.20 4.26
N GLU A 83 -9.55 14.32 3.16
CA GLU A 83 -10.12 14.69 1.85
C GLU A 83 -11.13 13.63 1.36
N VAL A 84 -11.00 12.39 1.85
CA VAL A 84 -11.93 11.30 1.53
C VAL A 84 -13.33 11.56 2.09
N GLU A 85 -13.46 12.33 3.18
CA GLU A 85 -14.76 12.63 3.79
C GLU A 85 -15.71 13.34 2.82
N ALA A 86 -15.17 14.22 1.97
CA ALA A 86 -15.93 14.90 0.92
C ALA A 86 -16.61 13.90 -0.04
N LEU A 87 -15.99 12.75 -0.32
CA LEU A 87 -16.60 11.70 -1.12
C LEU A 87 -17.66 10.92 -0.34
N LEU A 88 -17.39 10.63 0.93
CA LEU A 88 -18.28 9.83 1.79
C LEU A 88 -19.64 10.50 1.99
N ASP A 89 -19.67 11.83 2.06
CA ASP A 89 -20.90 12.60 2.32
C ASP A 89 -21.58 13.10 1.03
N ARG A 90 -20.86 13.11 -0.10
CA ARG A 90 -21.41 13.55 -1.39
C ARG A 90 -22.43 12.57 -1.98
N ILE A 91 -22.30 11.28 -1.69
CA ILE A 91 -23.14 10.23 -2.28
C ILE A 91 -23.91 9.54 -1.16
N GLU A 92 -25.23 9.66 -1.17
CA GLU A 92 -26.09 9.02 -0.17
C GLU A 92 -25.83 7.50 -0.09
N GLY A 93 -25.63 7.00 1.13
CA GLY A 93 -25.38 5.58 1.38
C GLY A 93 -23.96 5.10 1.05
N TYR A 94 -23.13 5.89 0.37
CA TYR A 94 -21.78 5.47 -0.04
C TYR A 94 -20.87 5.16 1.16
N ARG A 95 -20.92 6.00 2.21
CA ARG A 95 -20.18 5.76 3.46
C ARG A 95 -20.47 4.38 4.05
N ARG A 96 -21.75 3.99 4.11
CA ARG A 96 -22.17 2.68 4.63
C ARG A 96 -21.70 1.56 3.71
N HIS A 97 -21.92 1.72 2.41
CA HIS A 97 -21.52 0.74 1.42
C HIS A 97 -20.02 0.47 1.44
N LEU A 98 -19.19 1.52 1.46
CA LEU A 98 -17.74 1.39 1.53
C LEU A 98 -17.30 0.70 2.83
N ALA A 99 -17.90 1.05 3.97
CA ALA A 99 -17.61 0.40 5.24
C ALA A 99 -17.94 -1.10 5.20
N GLU A 100 -19.10 -1.48 4.67
CA GLU A 100 -19.49 -2.88 4.52
C GLU A 100 -18.61 -3.66 3.54
N PHE A 101 -18.18 -2.99 2.45
CA PHE A 101 -17.27 -3.56 1.46
C PHE A 101 -15.88 -3.83 2.06
N LEU A 102 -15.31 -2.83 2.75
CA LEU A 102 -13.99 -2.95 3.38
C LEU A 102 -13.98 -3.92 4.55
N ASP A 103 -15.11 -4.04 5.26
CA ASP A 103 -15.28 -5.04 6.30
C ASP A 103 -15.14 -6.47 5.77
N GLY A 104 -15.52 -6.71 4.50
CA GLY A 104 -15.33 -7.98 3.79
C GLY A 104 -16.13 -9.17 4.35
N ARG A 105 -16.75 -9.02 5.52
CA ARG A 105 -17.60 -10.05 6.13
C ARG A 105 -18.98 -10.03 5.48
N PRO A 106 -19.53 -11.19 5.10
CA PRO A 106 -20.90 -11.27 4.63
C PRO A 106 -21.88 -10.94 5.78
N PRO A 107 -23.10 -10.45 5.48
CA PRO A 107 -24.05 -9.98 6.50
C PRO A 107 -24.36 -11.01 7.59
N TRP A 108 -24.46 -12.29 7.23
CA TRP A 108 -24.74 -13.37 8.19
C TRP A 108 -23.61 -13.58 9.21
N LEU A 109 -22.35 -13.39 8.79
CA LEU A 109 -21.20 -13.56 9.69
C LEU A 109 -21.12 -12.41 10.70
N ARG A 110 -21.46 -11.19 10.26
CA ARG A 110 -21.59 -10.03 11.15
C ARG A 110 -22.68 -10.26 12.20
N ALA A 111 -23.88 -10.63 11.76
CA ALA A 111 -25.01 -10.87 12.66
C ALA A 111 -24.69 -11.95 13.71
N TYR A 112 -24.04 -13.04 13.29
CA TYR A 112 -23.60 -14.10 14.21
C TYR A 112 -22.60 -13.58 15.25
N GLN A 113 -21.57 -12.86 14.82
CA GLN A 113 -20.54 -12.32 15.73
C GLN A 113 -21.11 -11.27 16.70
N GLU A 114 -22.08 -10.48 16.27
CA GLU A 114 -22.78 -9.51 17.12
C GLU A 114 -23.63 -10.23 18.17
N ALA A 115 -24.41 -11.25 17.79
CA ALA A 115 -25.19 -12.06 18.72
C ALA A 115 -24.30 -12.74 19.78
N VAL A 116 -23.19 -13.35 19.35
CA VAL A 116 -22.21 -13.98 20.26
C VAL A 116 -21.58 -12.95 21.20
N ARG A 117 -21.27 -11.73 20.74
CA ARG A 117 -20.73 -10.67 21.61
C ARG A 117 -21.74 -10.20 22.65
N VAL A 118 -23.02 -10.15 22.31
CA VAL A 118 -24.09 -9.77 23.25
C VAL A 118 -24.28 -10.83 24.32
N GLU A 119 -24.29 -12.12 23.96
CA GLU A 119 -24.36 -13.23 24.92
C GLU A 119 -23.16 -13.28 25.88
N ASN A 120 -21.96 -12.92 25.40
CA ASN A 120 -20.73 -12.96 26.20
C ASN A 120 -20.43 -11.64 26.93
N ARG A 121 -21.33 -10.65 26.92
CA ARG A 121 -21.12 -9.40 27.66
C ARG A 121 -21.37 -9.67 29.15
N PRO A 122 -20.35 -9.60 30.03
CA PRO A 122 -20.59 -9.78 31.46
C PRO A 122 -21.59 -8.73 31.93
N SER A 123 -22.60 -9.16 32.68
CA SER A 123 -23.62 -8.29 33.26
C SER A 123 -22.94 -7.22 34.10
N GLN A 124 -22.80 -6.01 33.55
CA GLN A 124 -22.49 -4.82 34.34
C GLN A 124 -23.75 -4.50 35.13
N VAL A 125 -23.92 -5.17 36.27
CA VAL A 125 -24.89 -4.82 37.30
C VAL A 125 -24.07 -4.46 38.53
N GLY A 126 -24.07 -3.16 38.84
CA GLY A 126 -23.63 -2.55 40.09
C GLY A 126 -24.47 -1.30 40.28
#